data_AF-A0A2N7D0A6-F1
#
_entry.id   AF-A0A2N7D0A6-F1
#
_cell.length_a   1.000
_cell.length_b   1.000
_cell.length_c   1.000
_cell.angle_alpha   90.00
_cell.angle_beta   90.00
_cell.angle_gamma   90.00
#
_symmetry.space_group_name_H-M   'P 1'
#
loop_
_entity.id
_entity.type
_entity.pdbx_description
1 polymer ?
#
loop_
_entity_poly.entity_id
_entity_poly.type
_entity_poly.pdbx_seq_one_letter_code
_entity_poly.pdbx_strand_id
1 'polypeptide(L)'
;MQMSNLILLLDCDNSRLNLDLSVLLSKEWVTVIAVSNDVYKLPIGEEGERHGELVQIYDNSADFVMIARLATELTSKEKGTRVILITRDRALARATQDLAGKYHAWCERYKNFDAALENSVLVEALSE
;
A
#
# COMPACT_ATOMS: atom_id res chain seq x y z
N MET A 1 16.52 -15.02 -10.50
CA MET A 1 16.09 -13.60 -10.43
C MET A 1 15.96 -13.26 -8.97
N GLN A 2 16.60 -12.19 -8.49
CA GLN A 2 16.40 -11.72 -7.13
C GLN A 2 14.99 -11.09 -7.11
N MET A 3 14.02 -11.75 -6.48
CA MET A 3 12.64 -11.26 -6.45
C MET A 3 12.61 -9.93 -5.70
N SER A 4 12.18 -8.88 -6.39
CA SER A 4 11.96 -7.57 -5.79
C SER A 4 10.77 -7.63 -4.84
N ASN A 5 10.97 -7.29 -3.56
CA ASN A 5 9.88 -7.15 -2.59
C ASN A 5 8.85 -6.13 -3.08
N LEU A 6 7.57 -6.52 -3.09
CA LEU A 6 6.44 -5.63 -3.38
C LEU A 6 5.80 -5.21 -2.06
N ILE A 7 5.66 -3.90 -1.85
CA ILE A 7 4.96 -3.33 -0.71
C ILE A 7 3.67 -2.68 -1.23
N LEU A 8 2.54 -3.15 -0.73
CA LEU A 8 1.23 -2.61 -1.04
C LEU A 8 0.71 -1.81 0.16
N LEU A 9 0.70 -0.49 0.03
CA LEU A 9 0.15 0.43 1.03
C LEU A 9 -1.32 0.69 0.71
N LEU A 10 -2.22 0.42 1.66
CA LEU A 10 -3.66 0.58 1.48
C LEU A 10 -4.23 1.60 2.47
N ASP A 11 -4.74 2.71 1.93
CA ASP A 11 -5.57 3.67 2.64
C ASP A 11 -7.02 3.16 2.70
N CYS A 12 -7.36 2.45 3.77
CA CYS A 12 -8.66 1.80 3.91
C CYS A 12 -9.78 2.77 4.33
N ASP A 13 -9.46 3.99 4.78
CA ASP A 13 -10.49 4.91 5.26
C ASP A 13 -11.32 5.52 4.16
N ASN A 14 -10.68 5.78 3.02
CA ASN A 14 -11.28 6.40 1.85
C ASN A 14 -11.49 5.43 0.68
N SER A 15 -11.13 4.15 0.82
CA SER A 15 -11.30 3.16 -0.23
C SER A 15 -12.16 1.97 0.23
N ARG A 16 -13.31 1.75 -0.42
CA ARG A 16 -13.93 0.42 -0.45
C ARG A 16 -13.14 -0.39 -1.48
N LEU A 17 -12.11 -1.09 -1.02
CA LEU A 17 -11.34 -2.00 -1.87
C LEU A 17 -12.16 -3.27 -2.09
N ASN A 18 -12.65 -3.45 -3.32
CA ASN A 18 -13.15 -4.73 -3.81
C ASN A 18 -11.99 -5.52 -4.43
N LEU A 19 -10.91 -5.69 -3.67
CA LEU A 19 -9.76 -6.48 -4.07
C LEU A 19 -9.67 -7.66 -3.12
N ASP A 20 -9.65 -8.88 -3.66
CA ASP A 20 -9.35 -10.05 -2.86
C ASP A 20 -7.86 -10.02 -2.51
N LEU A 21 -7.56 -9.65 -1.27
CA LEU A 21 -6.18 -9.58 -0.79
C LEU A 21 -5.65 -10.93 -0.32
N SER A 22 -6.49 -11.97 -0.21
CA SER A 22 -6.08 -13.29 0.31
C SER A 22 -4.90 -13.86 -0.48
N VAL A 23 -4.95 -13.73 -1.81
CA VAL A 23 -3.87 -14.12 -2.74
C VAL A 23 -2.59 -13.31 -2.52
N LEU A 24 -2.71 -12.01 -2.19
CA LEU A 24 -1.55 -11.16 -1.93
C LEU A 24 -0.94 -11.41 -0.55
N LEU A 25 -1.78 -11.70 0.45
CA LEU A 25 -1.38 -11.96 1.82
C LEU A 25 -0.66 -13.31 1.98
N SER A 26 -0.91 -14.27 1.09
CA SER A 26 -0.25 -15.59 1.12
C SER A 26 1.15 -15.60 0.50
N LYS A 27 1.61 -14.48 -0.10
CA LYS A 27 2.89 -14.40 -0.82
C LYS A 27 3.99 -13.82 0.05
N GLU A 28 5.03 -14.61 0.30
CA GLU A 28 6.18 -14.19 1.13
C GLU A 28 6.94 -12.97 0.58
N TRP A 29 6.87 -12.70 -0.73
CA TRP A 29 7.54 -11.56 -1.37
C TRP A 29 6.66 -10.30 -1.47
N VAL A 30 5.40 -10.38 -1.00
CA VAL A 30 4.45 -9.27 -0.96
C VAL A 30 4.21 -8.88 0.50
N THR A 31 4.46 -7.62 0.83
CA THR A 31 4.10 -7.03 2.12
C THR A 31 2.89 -6.13 1.94
N VAL A 32 1.76 -6.47 2.56
CA VAL A 32 0.58 -5.61 2.57
C VAL A 32 0.56 -4.80 3.87
N ILE A 33 0.51 -3.48 3.75
CA ILE A 33 0.36 -2.56 4.88
C ILE A 33 -0.97 -1.84 4.69
N ALA A 34 -2.01 -2.37 5.33
CA ALA A 34 -3.32 -1.75 5.39
C ALA A 34 -3.45 -0.89 6.64
N VAL A 35 -3.91 0.35 6.49
CA VAL A 35 -4.08 1.29 7.60
C VAL A 35 -5.49 1.85 7.58
N SER A 36 -6.14 1.87 8.73
CA SER A 36 -7.49 2.41 8.89
C SER A 36 -7.69 3.01 10.28
N ASN A 37 -8.55 4.01 10.38
CA ASN A 37 -9.12 4.50 11.62
C ASN A 37 -10.35 3.69 12.08
N ASP A 38 -10.88 2.82 11.22
CA ASP A 38 -12.02 1.93 11.48
C ASP A 38 -11.65 0.47 11.15
N VAL A 39 -11.73 -0.39 12.17
CA VAL A 39 -11.38 -1.83 12.07
C VAL A 39 -12.23 -2.57 11.03
N TYR A 40 -13.47 -2.13 10.79
CA TYR A 40 -14.37 -2.80 9.84
C TYR A 40 -14.03 -2.51 8.38
N LYS A 41 -13.21 -1.50 8.12
CA LYS A 41 -12.69 -1.17 6.79
C LYS A 41 -11.38 -1.89 6.44
N LEU A 42 -10.73 -2.51 7.43
CA LEU A 42 -9.55 -3.33 7.18
C LEU A 42 -9.93 -4.59 6.37
N PRO A 43 -9.05 -5.06 5.48
CA PRO A 43 -9.27 -6.29 4.74
C PRO A 43 -9.40 -7.51 5.66
N ILE A 44 -10.08 -8.53 5.15
CA ILE A 44 -10.32 -9.80 5.87
C ILE A 44 -9.39 -10.84 5.25
N GLY A 45 -8.64 -11.57 6.09
CA GLY A 45 -7.83 -12.72 5.70
C GLY A 45 -8.66 -14.00 5.51
N GLU A 46 -7.99 -15.10 5.18
CA GLU A 46 -8.66 -16.39 4.93
C GLU A 46 -9.38 -16.96 6.15
N GLU A 47 -8.90 -16.69 7.37
CA GLU A 47 -9.49 -17.18 8.62
C GLU A 47 -10.53 -16.21 9.22
N GLY A 48 -10.88 -15.14 8.49
CA GLY A 48 -11.88 -14.14 8.92
C GLY A 48 -11.33 -13.03 9.82
N GLU A 49 -10.03 -13.02 10.09
CA GLU A 49 -9.31 -12.00 10.83
C GLU A 49 -9.13 -10.72 10.00
N ARG A 50 -9.11 -9.57 10.68
CA ARG A 50 -8.85 -8.28 10.02
C ARG A 50 -7.33 -8.05 9.92
N HIS A 51 -6.85 -7.78 8.72
CA HIS A 51 -5.43 -7.55 8.46
C HIS A 51 -5.11 -6.06 8.33
N GLY A 52 -4.18 -5.56 9.14
CA GLY A 52 -3.70 -4.18 9.07
C GLY A 52 -3.58 -3.48 10.42
N GLU A 53 -3.15 -2.21 10.37
CA GLU A 53 -2.92 -1.34 11.51
C GLU A 53 -4.15 -0.44 11.75
N LEU A 54 -4.78 -0.60 12.93
CA LEU A 54 -5.83 0.30 13.40
C LEU A 54 -5.18 1.51 14.07
N VAL A 55 -5.38 2.70 13.50
CA VAL A 55 -4.83 3.95 14.02
C VAL A 55 -5.92 4.72 14.75
N GLN A 56 -5.69 5.14 15.98
CA GLN A 56 -6.67 5.94 16.71
C GLN A 56 -6.74 7.35 16.12
N ILE A 57 -7.95 7.78 15.74
CA ILE A 57 -8.26 9.07 15.06
C ILE A 57 -7.60 10.28 15.75
N TYR A 58 -7.47 10.24 17.08
CA TYR A 58 -7.01 11.36 17.89
C TYR A 58 -5.51 11.32 18.23
N ASP A 59 -4.85 10.17 18.04
CA ASP A 59 -3.43 10.02 18.36
C ASP A 59 -2.55 10.20 17.13
N ASN A 60 -3.00 9.72 15.95
CA ASN A 60 -2.32 9.89 14.66
C ASN A 60 -3.33 9.77 13.50
N SER A 61 -3.17 10.56 12.43
CA SER A 61 -3.89 10.26 11.17
C SER A 61 -3.31 8.99 10.54
N ALA A 62 -4.16 8.12 9.98
CA ALA A 62 -3.74 6.99 9.16
C ALA A 62 -2.77 7.42 8.04
N ASP A 63 -2.96 8.64 7.52
CA ASP A 63 -2.08 9.27 6.53
C ASP A 63 -0.63 9.44 7.02
N PHE A 64 -0.45 9.87 8.27
CA PHE A 64 0.89 10.08 8.83
C PHE A 64 1.62 8.75 9.03
N VAL A 65 0.89 7.72 9.46
CA VAL A 65 1.45 6.37 9.59
C VAL A 65 1.87 5.84 8.21
N MET A 66 1.03 5.98 7.19
CA MET A 66 1.37 5.57 5.82
C MET A 66 2.61 6.30 5.27
N ILE A 67 2.71 7.61 5.50
CA ILE A 67 3.87 8.41 5.09
C ILE A 67 5.14 7.96 5.83
N ALA A 68 5.05 7.71 7.13
CA ALA A 68 6.20 7.26 7.93
C ALA A 68 6.69 5.87 7.50
N ARG A 69 5.76 4.95 7.23
CA ARG A 69 6.08 3.62 6.66
C ARG A 69 6.76 3.76 5.31
N LEU A 70 6.17 4.52 4.39
CA LEU A 70 6.78 4.77 3.09
C LEU A 70 8.18 5.37 3.20
N ALA A 71 8.39 6.35 4.08
CA ALA A 71 9.72 6.93 4.30
C ALA A 71 10.74 5.89 4.80
N THR A 72 10.30 4.97 5.66
CA THR A 72 11.14 3.87 6.17
C THR A 72 11.56 2.95 5.03
N GLU A 73 10.61 2.56 4.18
CA GLU A 73 10.88 1.68 3.02
C GLU A 73 11.73 2.36 1.94
N LEU A 74 11.54 3.65 1.69
CA LEU A 74 12.37 4.41 0.75
C LEU A 74 13.80 4.63 1.26
N THR A 75 14.02 4.56 2.58
CA THR A 75 15.35 4.70 3.20
C THR A 75 16.05 3.37 3.44
N SER A 76 15.30 2.27 3.56
CA SER A 76 15.85 0.92 3.63
C SER A 76 16.45 0.59 2.25
N LYS A 77 17.78 0.49 2.18
CA LYS A 77 18.57 0.55 0.94
C LYS A 77 18.46 -0.69 0.03
N GLU A 78 17.40 -1.49 0.10
CA GLU A 78 17.21 -2.59 -0.85
C GLU A 78 16.87 -2.04 -2.23
N LYS A 79 17.89 -2.04 -3.11
CA LYS A 79 17.68 -1.72 -4.53
C LYS A 79 16.69 -2.74 -5.10
N GLY A 80 15.55 -2.25 -5.54
CA GLY A 80 14.55 -3.05 -6.26
C GLY A 80 13.21 -3.17 -5.55
N THR A 81 13.06 -2.71 -4.31
CA THR A 81 11.76 -2.67 -3.63
C THR A 81 10.76 -1.82 -4.42
N ARG A 82 9.58 -2.38 -4.69
CA ARG A 82 8.51 -1.71 -5.42
C ARG A 82 7.41 -1.38 -4.42
N VAL A 83 6.92 -0.15 -4.45
CA VAL A 83 5.84 0.28 -3.56
C VAL A 83 4.65 0.74 -4.39
N ILE A 84 3.47 0.18 -4.10
CA ILE A 84 2.19 0.60 -4.68
C ILE A 84 1.35 1.17 -3.55
N LEU A 85 1.01 2.46 -3.66
CA LEU A 85 0.04 3.10 -2.77
C LEU A 85 -1.32 3.15 -3.44
N ILE A 86 -2.33 2.62 -2.76
CA ILE A 86 -3.73 2.72 -3.17
C ILE A 86 -4.45 3.65 -2.20
N THR A 87 -4.89 4.80 -2.69
CA THR A 87 -5.64 5.79 -1.93
C THR A 87 -6.62 6.56 -2.83
N ARG A 88 -7.74 7.00 -2.26
CA ARG A 88 -8.62 8.01 -2.87
C ARG A 88 -8.34 9.43 -2.37
N ASP A 89 -7.51 9.56 -1.34
CA ASP A 89 -7.09 10.84 -0.79
C ASP A 89 -6.06 11.51 -1.72
N ARG A 90 -6.45 12.67 -2.25
CA ARG A 90 -5.61 13.44 -3.17
C ARG A 90 -4.43 14.11 -2.46
N ALA A 91 -4.60 14.50 -1.20
CA ALA A 91 -3.55 15.10 -0.39
C ALA A 91 -2.50 14.07 -0.02
N LEU A 92 -2.90 12.87 0.41
CA LEU A 92 -1.99 11.75 0.65
C LEU A 92 -1.21 11.37 -0.61
N ALA A 93 -1.91 11.19 -1.74
CA ALA A 93 -1.26 10.87 -3.02
C ALA A 93 -0.20 11.93 -3.40
N ARG A 94 -0.49 13.22 -3.21
CA ARG A 94 0.45 14.30 -3.49
C ARG A 94 1.63 14.30 -2.52
N ALA A 95 1.37 14.11 -1.23
CA ALA A 95 2.43 14.03 -0.22
C ALA A 95 3.39 12.87 -0.50
N THR A 96 2.88 11.72 -0.95
CA THR A 96 3.67 10.57 -1.38
C THR A 96 4.55 10.88 -2.60
N GLN A 97 4.02 11.58 -3.61
CA GLN A 97 4.83 12.00 -4.77
C GLN A 97 5.97 12.94 -4.37
N ASP A 98 5.68 13.92 -3.51
CA ASP A 98 6.69 14.85 -3.01
C ASP A 98 7.76 14.13 -2.18
N LEU A 99 7.36 13.14 -1.38
CA LEU A 99 8.27 12.30 -0.60
C LEU A 99 9.17 11.46 -1.52
N ALA A 100 8.60 10.79 -2.52
CA ALA A 100 9.37 10.01 -3.49
C ALA A 100 10.40 10.88 -4.22
N GLY A 101 10.03 12.10 -4.60
CA GLY A 101 10.95 13.07 -5.20
C GLY A 101 12.13 13.44 -4.28
N LYS A 102 11.87 13.64 -2.97
CA LYS A 102 12.93 13.89 -1.97
C LYS A 102 13.92 12.73 -1.85
N TYR A 103 13.46 11.49 -2.00
CA TYR A 103 14.29 10.29 -1.92
C TYR A 103 14.85 9.84 -3.28
N HIS A 104 14.64 10.60 -4.36
CA HIS A 104 15.02 10.24 -5.72
C HIS A 104 14.46 8.88 -6.16
N ALA A 105 13.29 8.50 -5.65
CA ALA A 105 12.58 7.31 -6.07
C ALA A 105 11.76 7.59 -7.33
N TRP A 106 11.74 6.64 -8.26
CA TRP A 106 10.86 6.74 -9.43
C TRP A 106 9.40 6.52 -8.98
N CYS A 107 8.53 7.49 -9.27
CA CYS A 107 7.14 7.48 -8.86
C CYS A 107 6.23 7.77 -10.05
N GLU A 108 5.34 6.83 -10.34
CA GLU A 108 4.29 6.98 -11.33
C GLU A 108 2.93 7.05 -10.63
N ARG A 109 2.06 7.95 -11.11
CA ARG A 109 0.68 8.05 -10.65
C ARG A 109 -0.27 7.61 -11.75
N TYR A 110 -1.10 6.63 -11.44
CA TYR A 110 -2.14 6.16 -12.33
C TYR A 110 -3.33 7.12 -12.39
N LYS A 111 -3.95 7.20 -13.57
CA LYS A 111 -5.11 8.07 -13.84
C LYS A 111 -6.36 7.67 -13.03
N ASN A 112 -6.51 6.37 -12.74
CA ASN A 112 -7.62 5.79 -12.00
C ASN A 112 -7.23 4.42 -11.42
N PHE A 113 -8.12 3.85 -10.61
CA PHE A 113 -7.94 2.56 -9.97
C PHE A 113 -7.75 1.42 -10.98
N ASP A 114 -8.59 1.37 -12.02
CA ASP A 114 -8.52 0.32 -13.06
C ASP A 114 -7.15 0.29 -13.74
N ALA A 115 -6.58 1.46 -14.07
CA ALA A 115 -5.23 1.55 -14.63
C ALA A 115 -4.14 1.12 -13.65
N ALA A 116 -4.35 1.30 -12.35
CA ALA A 116 -3.43 0.79 -11.33
C ALA A 116 -3.52 -0.73 -11.20
N LEU A 117 -4.71 -1.32 -11.40
CA LEU A 117 -4.91 -2.78 -11.43
C LEU A 117 -4.24 -3.46 -12.61
N GLU A 118 -4.12 -2.76 -13.74
CA GLU A 118 -3.39 -3.24 -14.93
C GLU A 118 -1.86 -3.15 -14.79
N ASN A 119 -1.35 -2.66 -13.66
CA ASN A 119 0.09 -2.63 -13.41
C ASN A 119 0.67 -4.06 -13.46
N SER A 120 1.66 -4.30 -14.31
CA SER A 120 2.20 -5.64 -14.54
C SER A 120 2.71 -6.34 -13.28
N VAL A 121 3.23 -5.58 -12.30
CA VAL A 121 3.72 -6.12 -11.02
C VAL A 121 2.57 -6.53 -10.12
N LEU A 122 1.51 -5.72 -10.08
CA LEU A 122 0.31 -6.07 -9.33
C LEU A 122 -0.43 -7.24 -9.98
N VAL A 123 -0.49 -7.30 -11.31
CA VAL A 123 -1.05 -8.42 -12.06
C VAL A 123 -0.27 -9.71 -11.78
N GLU A 124 1.06 -9.67 -11.86
CA GLU A 124 1.94 -10.81 -11.52
C GLU A 124 1.69 -11.29 -10.08
N ALA A 125 1.62 -10.33 -9.14
CA ALA A 125 1.31 -10.63 -7.74
C ALA A 125 -0.09 -11.25 -7.56
N LEU A 126 -1.07 -10.92 -8.39
CA LEU A 126 -2.44 -11.45 -8.32
C LEU A 126 -2.64 -12.78 -9.09
N SER A 127 -1.79 -13.11 -10.05
CA SER A 127 -1.98 -14.25 -10.96
C SER A 127 -1.25 -15.53 -10.58
N GLU A 128 -0.14 -15.41 -9.85
CA GLU A 128 0.63 -16.55 -9.33
C GLU A 128 -0.03 -17.17 -8.10
#